data_AF-A0A7S2KT09-F1
#
_entry.id   AF-A0A7S2KT09-F1
#
_cell.length_a   1.000
_cell.length_b   1.000
_cell.length_c   1.000
_cell.angle_alpha   90.00
_cell.angle_beta   90.00
_cell.angle_gamma   90.00
#
_symmetry.space_group_name_H-M   'P 1'
#
loop_
_entity.id
_entity.type
_entity.pdbx_description
1 polymer ?
#
loop_
_entity_poly.entity_id
_entity_poly.type
_entity_poly.pdbx_seq_one_letter_code
_entity_poly.pdbx_strand_id
1 'polypeptide(L)'
;RARARRAPMAGLLFRARRASARAGASAARAYGTSLPIPTPPPGTGTVFHSRMQPPKYSLSNQKWFGLFFAMNAGVYAGHYFYLRLLMRQNPPNPPRDPENTGAPEKHMHAVDDE
;
A
#
# COMPACT_ATOMS: atom_id res chain seq x y z
N ARG A 1 -29.85 -38.10 11.27
CA ARG A 1 -29.80 -36.65 11.62
C ARG A 1 -28.33 -36.29 11.92
N ALA A 2 -27.68 -35.55 11.02
CA ALA A 2 -26.24 -35.26 11.09
C ALA A 2 -25.94 -34.09 12.05
N ARG A 3 -25.02 -34.29 13.01
CA ARG A 3 -24.46 -33.22 13.85
C ARG A 3 -23.39 -32.48 13.07
N ALA A 4 -23.66 -31.23 12.68
CA ALA A 4 -22.69 -30.34 12.07
C ALA A 4 -21.62 -29.92 13.11
N ARG A 5 -20.37 -30.29 12.86
CA ARG A 5 -19.19 -29.86 13.63
C ARG A 5 -18.91 -28.38 13.30
N ARG A 6 -19.20 -27.47 14.24
CA ARG A 6 -18.80 -26.06 14.14
C ARG A 6 -17.29 -25.96 14.44
N ALA A 7 -16.51 -25.54 13.44
CA ALA A 7 -15.06 -25.44 13.47
C ALA A 7 -14.56 -24.13 14.14
N PRO A 8 -13.30 -24.09 14.63
CA PRO A 8 -12.80 -23.17 15.66
C PRO A 8 -12.19 -21.87 15.08
N MET A 9 -12.97 -21.07 14.36
CA MET A 9 -12.47 -19.80 13.77
C MET A 9 -12.22 -18.69 14.81
N ALA A 10 -12.94 -18.69 15.92
CA ALA A 10 -12.81 -17.65 16.94
C ALA A 10 -11.45 -17.68 17.67
N GLY A 11 -10.91 -18.88 17.95
CA GLY A 11 -9.63 -19.03 18.65
C GLY A 11 -8.42 -18.53 17.85
N LEU A 12 -8.47 -18.68 16.51
CA LEU A 12 -7.43 -18.19 15.59
C LEU A 12 -7.40 -16.66 15.55
N LEU A 13 -8.56 -16.01 15.53
CA LEU A 13 -8.67 -14.54 15.50
C LEU A 13 -8.13 -13.90 16.79
N PHE A 14 -8.40 -14.49 17.95
CA PHE A 14 -7.86 -13.98 19.23
C PHE A 14 -6.34 -14.18 19.36
N ARG A 15 -5.78 -15.26 18.82
CA ARG A 15 -4.31 -15.48 18.78
C ARG A 15 -3.62 -14.47 17.86
N ALA A 16 -4.17 -14.20 16.68
CA ALA A 16 -3.63 -13.23 15.74
C ALA A 16 -3.60 -11.79 16.31
N ARG A 17 -4.63 -11.42 17.09
CA ARG A 17 -4.73 -10.12 17.75
C ARG A 17 -3.69 -9.91 18.86
N ARG A 18 -3.33 -10.96 19.60
CA ARG A 18 -2.28 -10.90 20.63
C ARG A 18 -0.87 -10.87 20.04
N ALA A 19 -0.64 -11.55 18.91
CA ALA A 19 0.64 -11.53 18.22
C ALA A 19 0.97 -10.13 17.64
N SER A 20 -0.03 -9.47 17.04
CA SER A 20 0.12 -8.11 16.48
C SER A 20 0.34 -7.05 17.56
N ALA A 21 -0.33 -7.14 18.71
CA ALA A 21 -0.15 -6.20 19.82
C ALA A 21 1.26 -6.23 20.43
N ARG A 22 1.92 -7.40 20.46
CA ARG A 22 3.30 -7.53 20.96
C ARG A 22 4.35 -7.01 19.96
N ALA A 23 4.09 -7.09 18.67
CA ALA A 23 4.99 -6.55 17.64
C ALA A 23 5.01 -5.02 17.61
N GLY A 24 3.89 -4.36 17.95
CA GLY A 24 3.80 -2.89 17.96
C GLY A 24 4.57 -2.22 19.11
N ALA A 25 4.71 -2.89 20.26
CA ALA A 25 5.31 -2.29 21.45
C ALA A 25 6.86 -2.19 21.39
N SER A 26 7.53 -3.07 20.64
CA SER A 26 8.99 -3.04 20.48
C SER A 26 9.45 -2.12 19.35
N ALA A 27 8.57 -1.77 18.40
CA ALA A 27 8.90 -0.92 17.25
C ALA A 27 8.97 0.58 17.58
N ALA A 28 8.44 1.01 18.73
CA ALA A 28 8.18 2.42 19.00
C ALA A 28 9.42 3.26 19.39
N ARG A 29 10.59 2.69 19.71
CA ARG A 29 11.69 3.49 20.32
C ARG A 29 13.13 3.09 19.97
N ALA A 30 13.38 2.51 18.80
CA ALA A 30 14.75 2.42 18.29
C ALA A 30 15.00 3.53 17.26
N TYR A 31 15.28 4.76 17.72
CA TYR A 31 15.95 5.76 16.89
C TYR A 31 17.41 5.31 16.72
N GLY A 32 17.65 4.49 15.70
CA GLY A 32 18.96 3.91 15.42
C GLY A 32 18.95 3.15 14.11
N THR A 33 20.06 3.21 13.39
CA THR A 33 20.27 2.41 12.18
C THR A 33 20.52 0.96 12.57
N SER A 34 20.20 0.02 11.68
CA SER A 34 20.61 -1.38 11.84
C SER A 34 22.05 -1.63 11.41
N LEU A 35 22.81 -0.57 11.07
CA LEU A 35 24.15 -0.65 10.52
C LEU A 35 25.19 -0.59 11.66
N PRO A 36 26.27 -1.37 11.57
CA PRO A 36 27.35 -1.28 12.54
C PRO A 36 27.97 0.13 12.52
N ILE A 37 28.27 0.66 13.71
CA ILE A 37 28.98 1.94 13.84
C ILE A 37 30.45 1.69 13.48
N PRO A 38 31.04 2.44 12.54
CA PRO A 38 32.44 2.24 12.16
C PRO A 38 33.37 2.54 13.34
N THR A 39 34.36 1.67 13.55
CA THR A 39 35.44 1.89 14.52
C THR A 39 36.57 2.68 13.87
N PRO A 40 37.08 3.75 14.49
CA PRO A 40 38.18 4.51 13.94
C PRO A 40 39.48 3.67 13.88
N PRO A 41 40.39 3.94 12.93
CA PRO A 41 41.67 3.25 12.83
C PRO A 41 42.59 3.51 14.06
N PRO A 42 43.49 2.57 14.42
CA PRO A 42 44.45 2.79 15.50
C PRO A 42 45.31 4.04 15.27
N GLY A 43 45.55 4.84 16.31
CA GLY A 43 46.41 6.04 16.24
C GLY A 43 45.70 7.34 15.82
N THR A 44 44.43 7.29 15.42
CA THR A 44 43.62 8.50 15.27
C THR A 44 43.07 8.94 16.63
N GLY A 45 43.69 9.94 17.26
CA GLY A 45 43.14 10.57 18.46
C GLY A 45 41.66 10.95 18.23
N THR A 46 40.79 10.69 19.20
CA THR A 46 39.33 10.84 19.07
C THR A 46 38.92 12.31 18.95
N VAL A 47 39.05 12.90 17.76
CA VAL A 47 38.55 14.28 17.51
C VAL A 47 37.02 14.26 17.31
N PHE A 48 36.47 13.19 16.73
CA PHE A 48 35.03 13.00 16.59
C PHE A 48 34.64 11.59 17.05
N HIS A 49 33.69 11.51 17.98
CA HIS A 49 33.18 10.23 18.47
C HIS A 49 32.44 9.55 17.31
N SER A 50 32.61 8.25 17.09
CA SER A 50 31.99 7.52 15.97
C SER A 50 30.45 7.54 15.97
N ARG A 51 29.83 7.96 17.08
CA ARG A 51 28.39 8.29 17.16
C ARG A 51 28.01 9.68 16.65
N MET A 52 28.95 10.46 16.10
CA MET A 52 28.67 11.77 15.50
C MET A 52 28.23 11.68 14.04
N GLN A 53 28.41 10.51 13.39
CA GLN A 53 27.90 10.25 12.03
C GLN A 53 27.13 8.93 11.94
N PRO A 54 26.08 8.70 12.76
CA PRO A 54 25.17 7.61 12.48
C PRO A 54 24.56 7.85 11.10
N PRO A 55 24.47 6.85 10.22
CA PRO A 55 23.82 7.01 8.92
C PRO A 55 22.43 7.60 9.16
N LYS A 56 22.18 8.82 8.67
CA LYS A 56 21.02 9.61 9.09
C LYS A 56 19.70 8.89 8.83
N TYR A 57 19.67 8.06 7.78
CA TYR A 57 18.52 7.24 7.41
C TYR A 57 19.00 5.86 6.92
N SER A 58 18.53 4.80 7.58
CA SER A 58 18.68 3.43 7.11
C SER A 58 17.37 2.70 7.35
N LEU A 59 16.75 2.23 6.26
CA LEU A 59 15.52 1.45 6.31
C LEU A 59 15.87 -0.01 6.09
N SER A 60 15.58 -0.88 7.07
CA SER A 60 15.68 -2.32 6.87
C SER A 60 14.72 -2.78 5.77
N ASN A 61 15.06 -3.82 5.01
CA ASN A 61 14.22 -4.35 3.93
C ASN A 61 12.76 -4.59 4.36
N GLN A 62 12.53 -5.14 5.56
CA GLN A 62 11.18 -5.36 6.08
C GLN A 62 10.36 -4.06 6.21
N LYS A 63 10.99 -2.99 6.71
CA LYS A 63 10.36 -1.65 6.80
C LYS A 63 10.11 -1.06 5.41
N TRP A 64 11.03 -1.28 4.47
CA TRP A 64 10.88 -0.83 3.08
C TRP A 64 9.71 -1.50 2.38
N PHE A 65 9.66 -2.84 2.40
CA PHE A 65 8.55 -3.59 1.81
C PHE A 65 7.23 -3.28 2.53
N GLY A 66 7.24 -3.12 3.85
CA GLY A 66 6.06 -2.70 4.61
C GLY A 66 5.49 -1.37 4.12
N LEU A 67 6.35 -0.35 3.96
CA LEU A 67 5.95 0.94 3.43
C LEU A 67 5.47 0.82 1.97
N PHE A 68 6.24 0.13 1.13
CA PHE A 68 5.93 -0.09 -0.27
C PHE A 68 4.54 -0.70 -0.45
N PHE A 69 4.23 -1.80 0.26
CA PHE A 69 2.94 -2.45 0.16
C PHE A 69 1.81 -1.63 0.77
N ALA A 70 2.03 -0.94 1.89
CA ALA A 70 1.01 -0.08 2.48
C ALA A 70 0.61 1.06 1.53
N MET A 71 1.57 1.70 0.87
CA MET A 71 1.31 2.77 -0.08
C MET A 71 0.57 2.25 -1.32
N ASN A 72 1.06 1.16 -1.93
CA ASN A 72 0.41 0.57 -3.10
C ASN A 72 -1.02 0.11 -2.77
N ALA A 73 -1.21 -0.61 -1.67
CA ALA A 73 -2.53 -1.06 -1.23
C ALA A 73 -3.47 0.13 -0.98
N GLY A 74 -2.99 1.20 -0.34
CA GLY A 74 -3.77 2.41 -0.10
C GLY A 74 -4.21 3.10 -1.40
N VAL A 75 -3.31 3.24 -2.37
CA VAL A 75 -3.63 3.85 -3.67
C VAL A 75 -4.67 3.04 -4.44
N TYR A 76 -4.47 1.73 -4.59
CA TYR A 76 -5.43 0.90 -5.31
C TYR A 76 -6.77 0.80 -4.57
N ALA A 77 -6.75 0.61 -3.25
CA ALA A 77 -7.98 0.57 -2.45
C ALA A 77 -8.74 1.89 -2.54
N GLY A 78 -8.04 3.03 -2.43
CA GLY A 78 -8.64 4.36 -2.57
C GLY A 78 -9.22 4.60 -3.97
N HIS A 79 -8.52 4.18 -5.02
CA HIS A 79 -9.00 4.29 -6.40
C HIS A 79 -10.31 3.50 -6.61
N TYR A 80 -10.36 2.24 -6.19
CA TYR A 80 -11.58 1.44 -6.33
C TYR A 80 -12.71 1.91 -5.43
N PHE A 81 -12.39 2.37 -4.21
CA PHE A 81 -13.36 2.98 -3.30
C PHE A 81 -14.01 4.20 -3.95
N TYR A 82 -13.19 5.09 -4.53
CA TYR A 82 -13.68 6.27 -5.23
C TYR A 82 -14.59 5.89 -6.40
N LEU A 83 -14.15 5.02 -7.30
CA LEU A 83 -14.94 4.62 -8.48
C LEU A 83 -16.27 3.93 -8.14
N ARG A 84 -16.30 3.15 -7.05
CA ARG A 84 -17.47 2.34 -6.71
C ARG A 84 -18.46 3.05 -5.80
N LEU A 85 -17.98 3.92 -4.91
CA LEU A 85 -18.80 4.47 -3.82
C LEU A 85 -18.98 5.99 -3.88
N LEU A 86 -18.06 6.73 -4.50
CA LEU A 86 -18.18 8.19 -4.64
C LEU A 86 -18.55 8.63 -6.06
N MET A 87 -17.96 7.99 -7.06
CA MET A 87 -18.19 8.39 -8.45
C MET A 87 -19.60 8.01 -8.87
N ARG A 88 -20.40 8.99 -9.28
CA ARG A 88 -21.71 8.74 -9.87
C ARG A 88 -21.50 7.92 -11.13
N GLN A 89 -22.08 6.72 -11.18
CA GLN A 89 -22.03 5.93 -12.40
C GLN A 89 -22.77 6.70 -13.49
N ASN A 90 -22.07 6.96 -14.61
CA ASN A 90 -22.76 7.39 -15.80
C ASN A 90 -23.71 6.24 -16.18
N PRO A 91 -25.01 6.51 -16.41
CA PRO A 91 -25.91 5.45 -16.85
C PRO A 91 -25.29 4.73 -18.05
N PRO A 92 -25.50 3.40 -18.16
CA PRO A 92 -25.05 2.67 -19.34
C PRO A 92 -25.54 3.40 -20.58
N ASN A 93 -24.68 3.52 -21.59
CA ASN A 93 -25.06 4.15 -22.85
C ASN A 93 -26.37 3.49 -23.32
N PRO A 94 -27.41 4.26 -23.65
CA PRO A 94 -28.70 3.70 -24.03
C PRO A 94 -28.51 2.64 -25.13
N PRO A 95 -29.37 1.60 -25.17
CA PRO A 95 -29.34 0.62 -26.25
C PRO A 95 -29.30 1.33 -27.59
N ARG A 96 -28.41 0.87 -28.48
CA ARG A 96 -28.30 1.44 -29.83
C ARG A 96 -29.67 1.34 -30.51
N ASP A 97 -30.10 2.44 -31.11
CA ASP A 97 -31.35 2.47 -31.88
C ASP A 97 -31.29 1.39 -32.97
N PRO A 98 -32.23 0.42 -32.99
CA PRO A 98 -32.26 -0.63 -34.00
C PRO A 98 -32.39 -0.08 -35.43
N GLU A 99 -33.01 1.10 -35.59
CA GLU A 99 -33.18 1.76 -36.89
C GLU A 99 -31.92 2.53 -37.34
N ASN A 100 -30.99 2.82 -36.42
CA ASN A 100 -29.78 3.59 -36.68
C ASN A 100 -28.51 2.80 -36.29
N THR A 101 -28.40 1.61 -36.88
CA THR A 101 -27.31 0.66 -36.60
C THR A 101 -26.02 0.99 -37.37
N GLY A 102 -26.08 1.88 -38.36
CA GLY A 102 -24.91 2.35 -39.11
C GLY A 102 -23.91 3.10 -38.23
N ALA A 103 -22.61 2.96 -38.50
CA ALA A 103 -21.63 3.87 -37.92
C ALA A 103 -22.00 5.31 -38.31
N PRO A 104 -21.86 6.31 -37.41
CA PRO A 104 -22.09 7.70 -37.78
C PRO A 104 -21.23 8.04 -38.99
N GLU A 105 -21.83 8.54 -40.07
CA GLU A 105 -21.10 8.91 -41.29
C GLU A 105 -20.02 9.96 -41.00
N LYS A 106 -20.28 10.80 -40.00
CA LYS A 106 -19.40 11.87 -39.56
C LYS A 106 -19.43 11.99 -38.04
N HIS A 107 -18.26 12.19 -37.43
CA HIS A 107 -18.19 12.55 -36.01
C HIS A 107 -18.83 13.93 -35.83
N MET A 108 -19.58 14.15 -34.73
CA MET A 108 -20.28 15.42 -34.44
C MET A 108 -19.37 16.67 -34.44
N HIS A 109 -18.04 16.47 -34.44
CA HIS A 109 -17.02 17.51 -34.45
C HIS A 109 -16.04 17.39 -35.61
N ALA A 110 -16.32 16.58 -36.63
CA ALA A 110 -15.50 16.60 -37.83
C ALA A 110 -15.80 17.90 -38.60
N VAL A 111 -14.74 18.57 -39.04
CA VAL A 111 -14.82 19.79 -39.86
C VAL A 111 -15.42 19.43 -41.22
N ASP A 112 -16.10 20.35 -41.89
CA ASP A 112 -16.55 20.15 -43.27
C ASP A 112 -15.34 20.09 -44.21
N ASP A 113 -15.34 19.08 -45.09
CA ASP A 113 -14.28 18.89 -46.08
C ASP A 113 -14.48 19.92 -47.21
N GLU A 114 -14.09 21.17 -46.97
CA GLU A 114 -13.82 22.19 -48.00
C GLU A 114 -12.36 22.16 -48.45
#